data_AF-A7SV02-F1
#
_entry.id   AF-A7SV02-F1
#
_cell.length_a   1.000
_cell.length_b   1.000
_cell.length_c   1.000
_cell.angle_alpha   90.00
_cell.angle_beta   90.00
_cell.angle_gamma   90.00
#
_symmetry.space_group_name_H-M   'P 1'
#
loop_
_entity.id
_entity.type
_entity.pdbx_description
1 polymer ?
#
loop_
_entity_poly.entity_id
_entity_poly.type
_entity_poly.pdbx_seq_one_letter_code
_entity_poly.pdbx_strand_id
1 'polypeptide(L)'
;RWCCISDAEVEKCQALAHVASRVVTSNETVNLTCVRGDGVTDCMSRIQRDEADLVTLGEEDIYIAGAKYGLRPVVAEDYGSKDKHIHYAVALVRSTTTVNITTLKGAITCHPRAEDMIGWKIPVGFLIWKKLMQRKDCDVYNSAGEFFGKSCVPVFDAANNLNNTKLPSLCGACSNPTCPGDESERYYGYNGSYVCLVEGRGEVAFVRHTTVFEYT
;
A
#
# COMPACT_ATOMS: atom_id res chain seq x y z
N ARG A 1 10.67 23.50 -2.80
CA ARG A 1 9.55 23.39 -1.85
C ARG A 1 9.14 21.93 -1.71
N TRP A 2 9.63 21.23 -0.69
CA TRP A 2 9.26 19.84 -0.40
C TRP A 2 7.95 19.81 0.39
N CYS A 3 6.97 19.03 -0.06
CA CYS A 3 5.69 18.88 0.63
C CYS A 3 5.76 17.74 1.66
N CYS A 4 5.36 18.04 2.89
CA CYS A 4 5.39 17.14 4.04
C CYS A 4 3.94 16.86 4.49
N ILE A 5 3.64 15.60 4.77
CA ILE A 5 2.26 15.17 5.10
C ILE A 5 1.98 15.11 6.60
N SER A 6 2.99 15.33 7.44
CA SER A 6 2.87 15.37 8.90
C SER A 6 3.82 16.40 9.51
N ASP A 7 3.57 16.76 10.76
CA ASP A 7 4.40 17.74 11.47
C ASP A 7 5.80 17.17 11.74
N ALA A 8 5.90 15.86 12.02
CA ALA A 8 7.18 15.16 12.14
C ALA A 8 7.99 15.20 10.83
N GLU A 9 7.34 15.10 9.68
CA GLU A 9 8.02 15.28 8.38
C GLU A 9 8.47 16.72 8.15
N VAL A 10 7.68 17.71 8.58
CA VAL A 10 8.08 19.13 8.49
C VAL A 10 9.34 19.36 9.31
N GLU A 11 9.40 18.87 10.55
CA GLU A 11 10.60 18.97 11.40
C GLU A 11 11.82 18.33 10.74
N LYS A 12 11.67 17.11 10.19
CA LYS A 12 12.74 16.41 9.48
C LYS A 12 13.20 17.17 8.22
N CYS A 13 12.25 17.73 7.45
CA CYS A 13 12.56 18.52 6.27
C CYS A 13 13.30 19.82 6.63
N GLN A 14 12.91 20.50 7.70
CA GLN A 14 13.58 21.72 8.16
C GLN A 14 15.01 21.44 8.61
N ALA A 15 15.23 20.33 9.33
CA ALA A 15 16.57 19.88 9.69
C ALA A 15 17.44 19.61 8.44
N LEU A 16 16.87 18.95 7.41
CA LEU A 16 17.54 18.73 6.14
C LEU A 16 17.89 20.05 5.43
N ALA A 17 16.95 21.01 5.39
CA ALA A 17 17.16 22.32 4.76
C ALA A 17 18.34 23.07 5.41
N HIS A 18 18.38 23.05 6.74
CA HIS A 18 19.47 23.64 7.52
C HIS A 18 20.82 23.03 7.20
N VAL A 19 20.91 21.69 7.14
CA VAL A 19 22.17 21.00 6.79
C VAL A 19 22.55 21.26 5.33
N ALA A 20 21.60 21.17 4.40
CA ALA A 20 21.84 21.39 2.97
C ALA A 20 22.42 22.79 2.69
N SER A 21 21.89 23.82 3.33
CA SER A 21 22.38 25.20 3.20
C SER A 21 23.85 25.40 3.60
N ARG A 22 24.43 24.48 4.38
CA ARG A 22 25.80 24.53 4.86
C ARG A 22 26.77 23.65 4.07
N VAL A 23 26.26 22.59 3.45
CA VAL A 23 27.07 21.57 2.77
C VAL A 23 27.18 21.81 1.27
N VAL A 24 26.19 22.47 0.65
CA VAL A 24 26.23 22.78 -0.77
C VAL A 24 27.22 23.94 -1.00
N THR A 25 28.44 23.58 -1.40
CA THR A 25 29.59 24.49 -1.62
C THR A 25 29.83 24.84 -3.08
N SER A 26 29.06 24.28 -4.02
CA SER A 26 29.11 24.65 -5.43
C SER A 26 28.39 25.98 -5.68
N ASN A 27 28.68 26.64 -6.81
CA ASN A 27 27.98 27.86 -7.29
C ASN A 27 26.47 27.68 -7.53
N GLU A 28 25.88 26.56 -7.10
CA GLU A 28 24.46 26.25 -7.19
C GLU A 28 23.80 26.43 -5.82
N THR A 29 22.96 27.45 -5.68
CA THR A 29 22.21 27.68 -4.45
C THR A 29 21.04 26.70 -4.38
N VAL A 30 21.14 25.67 -3.54
CA VAL A 30 20.00 24.81 -3.19
C VAL A 30 19.19 25.48 -2.09
N ASN A 31 18.06 26.10 -2.45
CA ASN A 31 17.12 26.67 -1.49
C ASN A 31 16.00 25.67 -1.15
N LEU A 32 16.27 24.78 -0.20
CA LEU A 32 15.27 23.81 0.28
C LEU A 32 14.31 24.50 1.27
N THR A 33 13.02 24.47 0.96
CA THR A 33 11.93 24.94 1.83
C THR A 33 10.89 23.84 2.01
N CYS A 34 10.18 23.86 3.14
CA CYS A 34 9.22 22.83 3.52
C CYS A 34 7.80 23.39 3.52
N VAL A 35 6.87 22.68 2.89
CA VAL A 35 5.44 23.04 2.78
C VAL A 35 4.64 21.95 3.48
N ARG A 36 3.74 22.32 4.39
CA ARG A 36 2.84 21.37 5.04
C ARG A 36 1.59 21.14 4.17
N GLY A 37 1.32 19.89 3.83
CA GLY A 37 0.09 19.48 3.16
C GLY A 37 -0.74 18.53 4.04
N ASP A 38 -2.05 18.55 3.88
CA ASP A 38 -3.01 17.72 4.63
C ASP A 38 -3.14 16.32 4.01
N GLY A 39 -2.03 15.59 4.02
CA GLY A 39 -1.91 14.26 3.42
C GLY A 39 -1.42 14.26 1.98
N VAL A 40 -1.28 13.05 1.42
CA VAL A 40 -0.65 12.83 0.11
C VAL A 40 -1.42 13.52 -1.03
N THR A 41 -2.76 13.43 -1.01
CA THR A 41 -3.65 14.04 -1.99
C THR A 41 -3.52 15.57 -2.02
N ASP A 42 -3.42 16.22 -0.86
CA ASP A 42 -3.23 17.66 -0.78
C ASP A 42 -1.85 18.06 -1.30
N CYS A 43 -0.79 17.31 -0.97
CA CYS A 43 0.53 17.55 -1.54
C CYS A 43 0.56 17.45 -3.08
N MET A 44 -0.09 16.44 -3.67
CA MET A 44 -0.22 16.35 -5.13
C MET A 44 -0.97 17.55 -5.73
N SER A 45 -2.05 17.98 -5.08
CA SER A 45 -2.83 19.17 -5.48
C SER A 45 -2.00 20.47 -5.37
N ARG A 46 -1.23 20.63 -4.30
CA ARG A 46 -0.34 21.79 -4.10
C ARG A 46 0.74 21.88 -5.17
N ILE A 47 1.32 20.74 -5.57
CA ILE A 47 2.30 20.72 -6.66
C ILE A 47 1.66 21.14 -7.98
N GLN A 48 0.46 20.61 -8.28
CA GLN A 48 -0.30 21.02 -9.47
C GLN A 48 -0.61 22.52 -9.49
N ARG A 49 -0.86 23.13 -8.33
CA ARG A 49 -1.17 24.56 -8.15
C ARG A 49 0.06 25.44 -7.94
N ASP A 50 1.26 24.91 -8.16
CA ASP A 50 2.53 25.63 -7.99
C ASP A 50 2.73 26.19 -6.57
N GLU A 51 2.25 25.49 -5.54
CA GLU A 51 2.45 25.81 -4.12
C GLU A 51 3.55 24.95 -3.47
N ALA A 52 3.90 23.83 -4.09
CA ALA A 52 5.01 22.94 -3.72
C ALA A 52 5.67 22.39 -5.00
N ASP A 53 6.86 21.77 -4.88
CA ASP A 53 7.61 21.24 -6.03
C ASP A 53 7.77 19.72 -6.01
N LEU A 54 7.93 19.14 -4.82
CA LEU A 54 8.32 17.74 -4.65
C LEU A 54 7.53 17.08 -3.52
N VAL A 55 7.23 15.80 -3.69
CA VAL A 55 6.69 14.91 -2.66
C VAL A 55 7.16 13.48 -2.97
N THR A 56 7.47 12.70 -1.94
CA THR A 56 7.72 11.26 -2.09
C THR A 56 6.38 10.54 -2.04
N LEU A 57 6.11 9.66 -3.02
CA LEU A 57 4.85 8.93 -3.13
C LEU A 57 5.09 7.42 -3.03
N GLY A 58 4.14 6.73 -2.39
CA GLY A 58 4.06 5.28 -2.44
C GLY A 58 3.62 4.76 -3.81
N GLU A 59 3.81 3.46 -4.04
CA GLU A 59 3.46 2.77 -5.29
C GLU A 59 1.97 2.94 -5.65
N GLU A 60 1.10 3.02 -4.63
CA GLU A 60 -0.34 3.20 -4.74
C GLU A 60 -0.76 4.59 -5.28
N ASP A 61 0.08 5.61 -5.10
CA ASP A 61 -0.23 7.01 -5.36
C ASP A 61 0.39 7.53 -6.66
N ILE A 62 1.50 6.94 -7.12
CA ILE A 62 2.22 7.37 -8.34
C ILE A 62 1.29 7.38 -9.57
N TYR A 63 0.43 6.37 -9.72
CA TYR A 63 -0.54 6.33 -10.81
C TYR A 63 -1.54 7.50 -10.74
N ILE A 64 -2.05 7.78 -9.53
CA ILE A 64 -3.02 8.86 -9.30
C ILE A 64 -2.36 10.23 -9.54
N ALA A 65 -1.11 10.41 -9.10
CA ALA A 65 -0.33 11.62 -9.30
C ALA A 65 -0.21 11.98 -10.78
N GLY A 66 0.13 11.00 -11.63
CA GLY A 66 0.19 11.21 -13.07
C GLY A 66 -1.19 11.42 -13.70
N ALA A 67 -2.16 10.56 -13.37
CA ALA A 67 -3.45 10.54 -14.05
C ALA A 67 -4.37 11.72 -13.69
N LYS A 68 -4.36 12.19 -12.43
CA LYS A 68 -5.25 13.26 -11.95
C LYS A 68 -4.56 14.61 -11.79
N TYR A 69 -3.29 14.60 -11.39
CA TYR A 69 -2.57 15.83 -11.02
C TYR A 69 -1.51 16.23 -12.06
N GLY A 70 -1.21 15.37 -13.04
CA GLY A 70 -0.23 15.65 -14.09
C GLY A 70 1.22 15.63 -13.59
N LEU A 71 1.47 15.05 -12.41
CA LEU A 71 2.82 14.92 -11.84
C LEU A 71 3.63 13.86 -12.60
N ARG A 72 4.96 13.96 -12.50
CA ARG A 72 5.90 13.02 -13.13
C ARG A 72 6.93 12.56 -12.09
N PRO A 73 7.28 11.27 -12.04
CA PRO A 73 8.39 10.81 -11.21
C PRO A 73 9.70 11.37 -11.76
N VAL A 74 10.51 11.99 -10.88
CA VAL A 74 11.81 12.57 -11.23
C VAL A 74 12.98 11.90 -10.51
N VAL A 75 12.71 11.27 -9.36
CA VAL A 75 13.68 10.55 -8.53
C VAL A 75 12.97 9.32 -7.93
N ALA A 76 13.71 8.23 -7.71
CA ALA A 76 13.23 7.02 -7.04
C ALA A 76 14.18 6.65 -5.89
N GLU A 77 13.64 6.06 -4.81
CA GLU A 77 14.43 5.59 -3.67
C GLU A 77 15.25 4.34 -4.03
N ASP A 78 16.51 4.27 -3.59
CA ASP A 78 17.41 3.11 -3.76
C ASP A 78 17.65 2.45 -2.40
N TYR A 79 17.27 1.18 -2.28
CA TYR A 79 17.38 0.39 -1.04
C TYR A 79 18.58 -0.56 -1.01
N GLY A 80 19.48 -0.54 -1.99
CA GLY A 80 20.81 -1.16 -1.90
C GLY A 80 20.89 -2.69 -2.07
N SER A 81 19.80 -3.41 -2.34
CA SER A 81 19.83 -4.84 -2.72
C SER A 81 19.91 -5.02 -4.25
N LYS A 82 20.31 -6.20 -4.75
CA LYS A 82 20.64 -6.43 -6.18
C LYS A 82 19.51 -6.05 -7.18
N ASP A 83 18.26 -5.96 -6.72
CA ASP A 83 17.09 -5.52 -7.49
C ASP A 83 16.60 -4.15 -6.99
N LYS A 84 17.28 -3.10 -7.44
CA LYS A 84 17.49 -1.83 -6.72
C LYS A 84 16.28 -0.90 -6.49
N HIS A 85 15.14 -1.17 -7.13
CA HIS A 85 13.93 -0.34 -7.03
C HIS A 85 12.64 -1.15 -7.15
N ILE A 86 12.72 -2.48 -6.99
CA ILE A 86 11.64 -3.38 -7.38
C ILE A 86 11.26 -4.25 -6.19
N HIS A 87 10.06 -4.04 -5.68
CA HIS A 87 9.42 -5.02 -4.82
C HIS A 87 8.66 -6.02 -5.68
N TYR A 88 9.04 -7.30 -5.59
CA TYR A 88 8.19 -8.37 -6.10
C TYR A 88 7.02 -8.60 -5.15
N ALA A 89 5.80 -8.54 -5.71
CA ALA A 89 4.60 -9.04 -5.05
C ALA A 89 4.59 -10.57 -5.08
N VAL A 90 4.43 -11.19 -3.91
CA VAL A 90 4.44 -12.64 -3.75
C VAL A 90 3.21 -13.11 -2.97
N ALA A 91 2.75 -14.31 -3.27
CA ALA A 91 1.75 -15.03 -2.48
C ALA A 91 2.49 -16.04 -1.60
N LEU A 92 2.56 -15.76 -0.30
CA LEU A 92 3.13 -16.66 0.69
C LEU A 92 2.11 -17.72 1.11
N VAL A 93 2.60 -18.94 1.27
CA VAL A 93 1.83 -20.07 1.76
C VAL A 93 2.69 -20.91 2.69
N ARG A 94 2.04 -21.72 3.52
CA ARG A 94 2.73 -22.73 4.34
C ARG A 94 3.21 -23.87 3.46
N SER A 95 4.31 -24.53 3.83
CA SER A 95 4.85 -25.69 3.10
C SER A 95 3.87 -26.87 3.02
N THR A 96 2.90 -26.94 3.95
CA THR A 96 1.86 -27.97 4.01
C THR A 96 0.61 -27.63 3.20
N THR A 97 0.55 -26.47 2.53
CA THR A 97 -0.63 -26.08 1.76
C THR A 97 -0.82 -26.95 0.53
N THR A 98 -2.08 -27.10 0.11
CA THR A 98 -2.44 -27.61 -1.22
C THR A 98 -2.92 -26.50 -2.15
N VAL A 99 -3.06 -25.27 -1.64
CA VAL A 99 -3.52 -24.11 -2.39
C VAL A 99 -2.41 -23.64 -3.34
N ASN A 100 -2.76 -23.44 -4.61
CA ASN A 100 -1.93 -22.81 -5.61
C ASN A 100 -2.66 -21.62 -6.25
N ILE A 101 -1.96 -20.89 -7.12
CA ILE A 101 -2.48 -19.65 -7.75
C ILE A 101 -3.81 -19.87 -8.52
N THR A 102 -4.08 -21.07 -9.03
CA THR A 102 -5.31 -21.39 -9.76
C THR A 102 -6.44 -21.90 -8.88
N THR A 103 -6.15 -22.31 -7.64
CA THR A 103 -7.12 -22.87 -6.68
C THR A 103 -7.43 -21.91 -5.53
N LEU A 104 -7.22 -20.61 -5.72
CA LEU A 104 -7.48 -19.58 -4.70
C LEU A 104 -8.96 -19.33 -4.42
N LYS A 105 -9.87 -19.84 -5.27
CA LYS A 105 -11.31 -19.72 -5.05
C LYS A 105 -11.70 -20.46 -3.78
N GLY A 106 -12.31 -19.76 -2.83
CA GLY A 106 -12.71 -20.29 -1.53
C GLY A 106 -11.59 -20.34 -0.48
N ALA A 107 -10.34 -20.01 -0.83
CA ALA A 107 -9.23 -19.97 0.12
C ALA A 107 -9.39 -18.80 1.10
N ILE A 108 -8.77 -18.92 2.28
CA ILE A 108 -8.72 -17.83 3.28
C ILE A 108 -7.47 -16.98 3.06
N THR A 109 -7.62 -15.67 2.90
CA THR A 109 -6.52 -14.78 2.46
C THR A 109 -6.21 -13.65 3.44
N CYS A 110 -4.92 -13.30 3.56
CA CYS A 110 -4.43 -12.21 4.38
C CYS A 110 -3.88 -11.08 3.49
N HIS A 111 -4.36 -9.86 3.69
CA HIS A 111 -3.99 -8.69 2.91
C HIS A 111 -3.57 -7.54 3.84
N PRO A 112 -2.58 -6.71 3.45
CA PRO A 112 -2.07 -5.63 4.30
C PRO A 112 -3.14 -4.59 4.62
N ARG A 113 -3.88 -4.18 3.60
CA ARG A 113 -5.01 -3.24 3.65
C ARG A 113 -5.70 -3.16 2.30
N ALA A 114 -6.91 -2.60 2.30
CA ALA A 114 -7.59 -2.16 1.10
C ALA A 114 -6.72 -1.17 0.29
N GLU A 115 -6.84 -1.24 -1.04
CA GLU A 115 -6.08 -0.44 -2.02
C GLU A 115 -4.55 -0.63 -2.05
N ASP A 116 -3.97 -1.49 -1.21
CA ASP A 116 -2.52 -1.78 -1.23
C ASP A 116 -2.07 -2.30 -2.61
N MET A 117 -0.96 -1.79 -3.13
CA MET A 117 -0.50 -2.16 -4.48
C MET A 117 -0.12 -3.65 -4.56
N ILE A 118 0.71 -4.11 -3.62
CA ILE A 118 1.29 -5.47 -3.61
C ILE A 118 0.33 -6.50 -3.04
N GLY A 119 -0.34 -6.15 -1.96
CA GLY A 119 -1.22 -7.03 -1.22
C GLY A 119 -2.66 -7.05 -1.72
N TRP A 120 -3.10 -6.07 -2.51
CA TRP A 120 -4.48 -6.01 -3.02
C TRP A 120 -4.55 -5.85 -4.55
N LYS A 121 -4.10 -4.73 -5.11
CA LYS A 121 -4.30 -4.38 -6.53
C LYS A 121 -3.63 -5.39 -7.48
N ILE A 122 -2.38 -5.77 -7.22
CA ILE A 122 -1.66 -6.77 -8.03
C ILE A 122 -2.34 -8.15 -7.97
N PRO A 123 -2.56 -8.79 -6.81
CA PRO A 123 -3.12 -10.14 -6.77
C PRO A 123 -4.56 -10.18 -7.30
N VAL A 124 -5.41 -9.22 -6.91
CA VAL A 124 -6.79 -9.15 -7.40
C VAL A 124 -6.84 -8.84 -8.90
N GLY A 125 -6.03 -7.90 -9.37
CA GLY A 125 -5.90 -7.57 -10.79
C GLY A 125 -5.38 -8.75 -11.62
N PHE A 126 -4.41 -9.49 -11.11
CA PHE A 126 -3.88 -10.71 -11.73
C PHE A 126 -4.97 -11.78 -11.89
N LEU A 127 -5.76 -12.03 -10.83
CA LEU A 127 -6.85 -13.01 -10.85
C LEU A 127 -7.94 -12.65 -11.87
N ILE A 128 -8.29 -11.37 -11.97
CA ILE A 128 -9.23 -10.87 -12.98
C ILE A 128 -8.65 -11.03 -14.38
N TRP A 129 -7.40 -10.60 -14.59
CA TRP A 129 -6.73 -10.67 -15.89
C TRP A 129 -6.58 -12.11 -16.40
N LYS A 130 -6.26 -13.05 -15.50
CA LYS A 130 -6.21 -14.49 -15.80
C LYS A 130 -7.58 -15.16 -15.92
N LYS A 131 -8.68 -14.42 -15.73
CA LYS A 131 -10.06 -14.93 -15.72
C LYS A 131 -10.31 -16.01 -14.66
N LEU A 132 -9.50 -16.04 -13.60
CA LEU A 132 -9.69 -16.91 -12.44
C LEU A 132 -10.78 -16.35 -11.53
N MET A 133 -10.83 -15.02 -11.38
CA MET A 133 -11.88 -14.29 -10.70
C MET A 133 -12.71 -13.48 -11.69
N GLN A 134 -14.04 -13.58 -11.62
CA GLN A 134 -14.94 -12.75 -12.40
C GLN A 134 -15.09 -11.38 -11.75
N ARG A 135 -14.92 -10.31 -12.52
CA ARG A 135 -15.23 -8.96 -12.07
C ARG A 135 -16.73 -8.72 -12.26
N LYS A 136 -17.46 -8.60 -11.16
CA LYS A 136 -18.84 -8.10 -11.15
C LYS A 136 -18.83 -6.59 -11.02
N ASP A 137 -19.44 -5.92 -11.99
CA ASP A 137 -19.61 -4.47 -12.01
C ASP A 137 -18.29 -3.69 -11.82
N CYS A 138 -18.40 -2.44 -11.40
CA CYS A 138 -17.26 -1.63 -10.99
C CYS A 138 -16.77 -1.95 -9.56
N ASP A 139 -17.31 -3.00 -8.92
CA ASP A 139 -17.04 -3.33 -7.51
C ASP A 139 -16.14 -4.56 -7.37
N VAL A 140 -14.83 -4.27 -7.32
CA VAL A 140 -13.79 -5.27 -7.18
C VAL A 140 -13.81 -5.93 -5.80
N TYR A 141 -14.24 -5.21 -4.75
CA TYR A 141 -14.31 -5.74 -3.40
C TYR A 141 -15.42 -6.78 -3.25
N ASN A 142 -16.61 -6.51 -3.81
CA ASN A 142 -17.68 -7.50 -3.85
C ASN A 142 -17.29 -8.74 -4.66
N SER A 143 -16.57 -8.55 -5.78
CA SER A 143 -16.04 -9.66 -6.58
C SER A 143 -15.07 -10.53 -5.76
N ALA A 144 -14.16 -9.90 -5.03
CA ALA A 144 -13.19 -10.59 -4.16
C ALA A 144 -13.87 -11.31 -2.98
N GLY A 145 -14.85 -10.67 -2.32
CA GLY A 145 -15.59 -11.26 -1.20
C GLY A 145 -16.48 -12.44 -1.59
N GLU A 146 -16.81 -12.60 -2.87
CA GLU A 146 -17.45 -13.81 -3.40
C GLU A 146 -16.46 -14.90 -3.83
N PHE A 147 -15.26 -14.48 -4.24
CA PHE A 147 -14.26 -15.37 -4.79
C PHE A 147 -13.48 -16.09 -3.70
N PHE A 148 -13.02 -15.37 -2.69
CA PHE A 148 -12.34 -15.93 -1.52
C PHE A 148 -13.35 -16.46 -0.51
N GLY A 149 -12.92 -17.38 0.37
CA GLY A 149 -13.79 -17.94 1.40
C GLY A 149 -14.00 -16.94 2.54
N LYS A 150 -12.89 -16.46 3.10
CA LYS A 150 -12.80 -15.35 4.06
C LYS A 150 -11.50 -14.60 3.79
N SER A 151 -11.43 -13.35 4.20
CA SER A 151 -10.19 -12.60 4.11
C SER A 151 -9.99 -11.75 5.35
N CYS A 152 -8.76 -11.29 5.55
CA CYS A 152 -8.51 -10.07 6.31
C CYS A 152 -8.03 -8.98 5.37
N VAL A 153 -8.86 -7.94 5.20
CA VAL A 153 -8.58 -6.75 4.40
C VAL A 153 -8.90 -5.53 5.26
N PRO A 154 -7.91 -4.99 5.99
CA PRO A 154 -8.09 -3.78 6.81
C PRO A 154 -8.55 -2.55 5.99
N VAL A 155 -9.46 -1.72 6.53
CA VAL A 155 -10.12 -0.60 5.84
C VAL A 155 -10.17 0.69 6.69
N PHE A 156 -9.81 1.83 6.11
CA PHE A 156 -9.76 3.15 6.78
C PHE A 156 -11.11 3.90 6.97
N ASP A 157 -12.24 3.29 6.61
CA ASP A 157 -13.63 3.80 6.75
C ASP A 157 -14.09 5.01 5.86
N ALA A 158 -15.42 5.05 5.61
CA ALA A 158 -16.30 5.95 4.86
C ALA A 158 -16.04 6.26 3.37
N ALA A 159 -14.82 6.59 2.95
CA ALA A 159 -14.59 7.08 1.57
C ALA A 159 -14.68 5.98 0.50
N ASN A 160 -14.46 4.71 0.89
CA ASN A 160 -14.42 3.58 -0.04
C ASN A 160 -15.79 2.98 -0.38
N ASN A 161 -16.91 3.52 0.14
CA ASN A 161 -18.27 3.05 -0.17
C ASN A 161 -18.37 1.53 -0.31
N LEU A 162 -17.70 0.78 0.58
CA LEU A 162 -17.82 -0.67 0.63
C LEU A 162 -19.23 -0.94 1.14
N ASN A 163 -20.19 -0.94 0.22
CA ASN A 163 -21.59 -1.14 0.51
C ASN A 163 -21.73 -2.36 1.42
N ASN A 164 -22.37 -2.14 2.57
CA ASN A 164 -22.54 -2.95 3.78
C ASN A 164 -22.87 -4.46 3.62
N THR A 165 -22.96 -5.00 2.41
CA THR A 165 -23.46 -6.35 2.15
C THR A 165 -22.41 -7.45 2.15
N LYS A 166 -21.10 -7.16 1.98
CA LYS A 166 -20.03 -8.20 1.97
C LYS A 166 -18.74 -7.90 2.73
N LEU A 167 -18.70 -6.78 3.48
CA LEU A 167 -17.69 -6.50 4.50
C LEU A 167 -17.40 -7.71 5.44
N PRO A 168 -18.41 -8.55 5.82
CA PRO A 168 -18.14 -9.71 6.67
C PRO A 168 -17.21 -10.76 6.08
N SER A 169 -17.20 -10.93 4.75
CA SER A 169 -16.31 -11.91 4.09
C SER A 169 -14.87 -11.40 4.07
N LEU A 170 -14.68 -10.12 3.73
CA LEU A 170 -13.37 -9.50 3.59
C LEU A 170 -12.68 -9.21 4.92
N CYS A 171 -13.44 -9.18 6.02
CA CYS A 171 -12.93 -9.00 7.38
C CYS A 171 -13.07 -10.26 8.23
N GLY A 172 -13.56 -11.36 7.65
CA GLY A 172 -13.88 -12.59 8.36
C GLY A 172 -12.68 -13.38 8.90
N ALA A 173 -11.45 -13.05 8.47
CA ALA A 173 -10.20 -13.60 9.00
C ALA A 173 -9.39 -12.57 9.81
N CYS A 174 -9.88 -11.33 9.92
CA CYS A 174 -9.23 -10.30 10.74
C CYS A 174 -9.33 -10.61 12.24
N SER A 175 -8.46 -9.99 13.05
CA SER A 175 -8.57 -10.11 14.50
C SER A 175 -9.72 -9.26 15.04
N ASN A 176 -9.98 -8.11 14.44
CA ASN A 176 -11.09 -7.23 14.76
C ASN A 176 -12.19 -7.36 13.69
N PRO A 177 -13.46 -7.63 14.06
CA PRO A 177 -14.57 -7.71 13.10
C PRO A 177 -14.81 -6.42 12.30
N THR A 178 -14.44 -5.26 12.85
CA THR A 178 -14.54 -3.98 12.13
C THR A 178 -13.35 -3.73 11.22
N CYS A 179 -12.31 -4.58 11.26
CA CYS A 179 -11.11 -4.56 10.41
C CYS A 179 -10.56 -3.15 10.14
N PRO A 180 -10.25 -2.37 11.19
CA PRO A 180 -9.76 -1.01 11.02
C PRO A 180 -8.47 -1.01 10.21
N GLY A 181 -8.33 -0.05 9.31
CA GLY A 181 -7.19 0.12 8.42
C GLY A 181 -5.93 0.63 9.10
N ASP A 182 -5.71 0.35 10.38
CA ASP A 182 -4.60 0.88 11.15
C ASP A 182 -4.03 -0.18 12.11
N GLU A 183 -3.00 0.22 12.86
CA GLU A 183 -2.27 -0.66 13.80
C GLU A 183 -3.15 -1.24 14.93
N SER A 184 -4.41 -0.79 15.10
CA SER A 184 -5.35 -1.44 16.01
C SER A 184 -5.86 -2.79 15.49
N GLU A 185 -5.73 -3.07 14.19
CA GLU A 185 -5.91 -4.40 13.62
C GLU A 185 -4.57 -5.15 13.62
N ARG A 186 -4.51 -6.26 14.36
CA ARG A 186 -3.31 -7.11 14.48
C ARG A 186 -2.75 -7.55 13.12
N TYR A 187 -3.61 -7.76 12.14
CA TYR A 187 -3.22 -8.22 10.81
C TYR A 187 -3.04 -7.11 9.77
N TYR A 188 -2.96 -5.85 10.22
CA TYR A 188 -2.65 -4.71 9.38
C TYR A 188 -1.20 -4.69 8.87
N GLY A 189 -1.02 -4.22 7.63
CA GLY A 189 0.28 -4.10 6.99
C GLY A 189 0.90 -5.44 6.53
N TYR A 190 2.08 -5.38 5.92
CA TYR A 190 2.76 -6.59 5.44
C TYR A 190 3.15 -7.53 6.58
N ASN A 191 3.57 -6.97 7.72
CA ASN A 191 3.83 -7.74 8.93
C ASN A 191 2.58 -8.46 9.40
N GLY A 192 1.47 -7.73 9.60
CA GLY A 192 0.23 -8.31 10.07
C GLY A 192 -0.33 -9.36 9.12
N SER A 193 -0.15 -9.19 7.81
CA SER A 193 -0.52 -10.19 6.80
C SER A 193 0.30 -11.48 6.93
N TYR A 194 1.60 -11.35 7.18
CA TYR A 194 2.46 -12.49 7.47
C TYR A 194 2.05 -13.18 8.78
N VAL A 195 1.78 -12.41 9.83
CA VAL A 195 1.27 -12.91 11.13
C VAL A 195 -0.04 -13.68 10.95
N CYS A 196 -0.98 -13.16 10.16
CA CYS A 196 -2.24 -13.81 9.82
C CYS A 196 -2.05 -15.21 9.20
N LEU A 197 -1.03 -15.36 8.33
CA LEU A 197 -0.67 -16.65 7.74
C LEU A 197 0.01 -17.59 8.75
N VAL A 198 0.96 -17.12 9.55
CA VAL A 198 1.68 -17.99 10.50
C VAL A 198 0.82 -18.40 11.69
N GLU A 199 -0.15 -17.58 12.10
CA GLU A 199 -1.13 -17.93 13.14
C GLU A 199 -2.27 -18.83 12.62
N GLY A 200 -2.39 -19.00 11.30
CA GLY A 200 -3.31 -19.96 10.70
C GLY A 200 -4.73 -19.44 10.54
N ARG A 201 -4.87 -18.11 10.58
CA ARG A 201 -6.12 -17.43 10.25
C ARG A 201 -6.36 -17.48 8.74
N GLY A 202 -5.29 -17.39 7.94
CA GLY A 202 -5.34 -17.52 6.50
C GLY A 202 -4.43 -18.63 5.97
N GLU A 203 -4.69 -19.01 4.72
CA GLU A 203 -3.94 -20.02 3.96
C GLU A 203 -2.92 -19.39 3.02
N VAL A 204 -3.15 -18.12 2.65
CA VAL A 204 -2.33 -17.34 1.74
C VAL A 204 -2.17 -15.91 2.26
N ALA A 205 -0.96 -15.36 2.24
CA ALA A 205 -0.71 -13.94 2.49
C ALA A 205 -0.09 -13.27 1.26
N PHE A 206 -0.65 -12.14 0.84
CA PHE A 206 -0.11 -11.36 -0.28
C PHE A 206 0.79 -10.24 0.26
N VAL A 207 2.10 -10.36 0.05
CA VAL A 207 3.10 -9.47 0.66
C VAL A 207 4.29 -9.22 -0.26
N ARG A 208 5.27 -8.44 0.21
CA ARG A 208 6.53 -8.22 -0.48
C ARG A 208 7.41 -9.46 -0.37
N HIS A 209 8.26 -9.70 -1.37
CA HIS A 209 9.25 -10.78 -1.31
C HIS A 209 10.23 -10.67 -0.13
N THR A 210 10.46 -9.47 0.41
CA THR A 210 11.33 -9.26 1.57
C THR A 210 10.67 -9.59 2.90
N THR A 211 9.33 -9.59 2.97
CA THR A 211 8.57 -9.72 4.21
C THR A 211 8.95 -10.98 5.00
N VAL A 212 9.19 -12.12 4.36
CA VAL A 212 9.61 -13.34 5.09
C VAL A 212 10.93 -13.10 5.82
N PHE A 213 11.93 -12.54 5.13
CA PHE A 213 13.27 -12.34 5.68
C PHE A 213 13.35 -11.23 6.74
N GLU A 214 12.40 -10.30 6.72
CA GLU A 214 12.27 -9.28 7.77
C GLU A 214 11.71 -9.86 9.08
N TYR A 215 11.02 -11.00 9.02
CA TYR A 215 10.27 -11.59 10.13
C TYR A 215 10.63 -13.06 10.45
N THR A 216 11.73 -13.57 9.90
CA THR A 216 12.36 -14.87 10.24
C THR A 216 13.87 -14.73 10.35
#